data_AF-A0A9X1FST8-F1
#
_entry.id   AF-A0A9X1FST8-F1
#
_cell.length_a   1.000
_cell.length_b   1.000
_cell.length_c   1.000
_cell.angle_alpha   90.00
_cell.angle_beta   90.00
_cell.angle_gamma   90.00
#
_symmetry.space_group_name_H-M   'P 1'
#
loop_
_entity.id
_entity.type
_entity.pdbx_description
1 polymer ?
#
loop_
_entity_poly.entity_id
_entity_poly.type
_entity_poly.pdbx_seq_one_letter_code
_entity_poly.pdbx_strand_id
1 'polypeptide(L)'
;MLWDFGKWFDVLMGSRRSRDVDSQMRGFAAALQELVKSNEANAKRLQALELEKQHDQLIDIQSKLFDKVATYNNVVVTLGYAGFFAIWNYVSTDLGVADTRLVAIMLGCSLFLFVGWVVVGSFQASQLNIGIAKVLNDPSLTPFERQEKLEAVQLNKSKSQLRYFAVWYWVFYCSAGLGFFAGGYLLLLLLLRIVGIEFGIQSFLDSLKR
;
A
#
# COMPACT_ATOMS: atom_id res chain seq x y z
N MET A 1 -40.00 54.17 72.08
CA MET A 1 -39.82 54.60 70.69
C MET A 1 -38.35 54.45 70.24
N LEU A 2 -37.71 53.29 70.54
CA LEU A 2 -36.29 53.03 70.26
C LEU A 2 -36.04 51.58 69.74
N TRP A 3 -37.10 50.87 69.33
CA TRP A 3 -37.05 49.45 68.99
C TRP A 3 -37.00 49.14 67.47
N ASP A 4 -36.85 50.14 66.61
CA ASP A 4 -36.97 49.96 65.15
C ASP A 4 -35.69 50.27 64.33
N PHE A 5 -34.60 50.69 65.00
CA PHE A 5 -33.36 51.04 64.30
C PHE A 5 -32.59 49.80 63.82
N GLY A 6 -32.68 48.68 64.52
CA GLY A 6 -32.04 47.41 64.14
C GLY A 6 -32.64 46.79 62.87
N LYS A 7 -33.98 46.78 62.75
CA LYS A 7 -34.68 46.29 61.54
C LYS A 7 -34.37 47.13 60.30
N TRP A 8 -34.24 48.43 60.46
CA TRP A 8 -33.88 49.32 59.36
C TRP A 8 -32.43 49.09 58.90
N PHE A 9 -31.49 48.87 59.84
CA PHE A 9 -30.09 48.62 59.51
C PHE A 9 -29.87 47.25 58.83
N ASP A 10 -30.56 46.19 59.26
CA ASP A 10 -30.52 44.87 58.61
C ASP A 10 -31.10 44.88 57.19
N VAL A 11 -32.15 45.67 56.94
CA VAL A 11 -32.73 45.83 55.59
C VAL A 11 -31.79 46.60 54.66
N LEU A 12 -31.05 47.58 55.19
CA LEU A 12 -30.19 48.45 54.39
C LEU A 12 -28.82 47.81 54.11
N MET A 13 -28.30 47.01 55.05
CA MET A 13 -27.04 46.26 54.89
C MET A 13 -27.23 44.90 54.21
N GLY A 14 -28.35 44.21 54.43
CA GLY A 14 -28.65 42.91 53.82
C GLY A 14 -28.96 42.99 52.31
N SER A 15 -29.64 44.05 51.86
CA SER A 15 -30.13 44.12 50.45
C SER A 15 -29.12 44.67 49.44
N ARG A 16 -28.05 45.36 49.87
CA ARG A 16 -26.97 45.84 48.98
C ARG A 16 -25.86 44.81 48.82
N ARG A 17 -25.51 44.07 49.87
CA ARG A 17 -24.46 43.05 49.82
C ARG A 17 -24.87 41.81 49.02
N SER A 18 -26.15 41.42 49.04
CA SER A 18 -26.66 40.30 48.25
C SER A 18 -26.63 40.58 46.73
N ARG A 19 -27.04 41.77 46.28
CA ARG A 19 -27.13 42.06 44.84
C ARG A 19 -25.78 42.07 44.11
N ASP A 20 -24.73 42.55 44.77
CA ASP A 20 -23.39 42.61 44.18
C ASP A 20 -22.77 41.21 44.09
N VAL A 21 -22.92 40.41 45.16
CA VAL A 21 -22.52 38.99 45.20
C VAL A 21 -23.23 38.18 44.13
N ASP A 22 -24.54 38.39 43.92
CA ASP A 22 -25.31 37.68 42.89
C ASP A 22 -24.88 38.05 41.46
N SER A 23 -24.34 39.26 41.25
CA SER A 23 -23.82 39.68 39.95
C SER A 23 -22.42 39.10 39.69
N GLN A 24 -21.55 39.09 40.70
CA GLN A 24 -20.23 38.46 40.64
C GLN A 24 -20.33 36.95 40.45
N MET A 25 -21.24 36.28 41.16
CA MET A 25 -21.49 34.84 41.02
C MET A 25 -22.00 34.48 39.63
N ARG A 26 -22.83 35.32 39.01
CA ARG A 26 -23.29 35.13 37.62
C ARG A 26 -22.15 35.32 36.60
N GLY A 27 -21.31 36.33 36.78
CA GLY A 27 -20.13 36.54 35.92
C GLY A 27 -19.13 35.39 36.01
N PHE A 28 -18.87 34.89 37.22
CA PHE A 28 -18.01 33.73 37.45
C PHE A 28 -18.59 32.45 36.84
N ALA A 29 -19.89 32.19 37.02
CA ALA A 29 -20.56 31.05 36.41
C ALA A 29 -20.50 31.08 34.87
N ALA A 30 -20.66 32.25 34.25
CA ALA A 30 -20.52 32.41 32.80
C ALA A 30 -19.09 32.13 32.32
N ALA A 31 -18.08 32.65 33.03
CA ALA A 31 -16.67 32.39 32.72
C ALA A 31 -16.30 30.90 32.85
N LEU A 32 -16.81 30.21 33.88
CA LEU A 32 -16.62 28.76 34.03
C LEU A 32 -17.28 27.99 32.89
N GLN A 33 -18.49 28.38 32.47
CA GLN A 33 -19.18 27.72 31.35
C GLN A 33 -18.41 27.91 30.03
N GLU A 34 -17.82 29.08 29.81
CA GLU A 34 -16.98 29.34 28.64
C GLU A 34 -15.69 28.51 28.66
N LEU A 35 -15.03 28.40 29.82
CA LEU A 35 -13.84 27.55 29.98
C LEU A 35 -14.15 26.07 29.71
N VAL A 36 -15.29 25.55 30.20
CA VAL A 36 -15.71 24.18 29.93
C VAL A 36 -15.92 23.95 28.43
N LYS A 37 -16.65 24.85 27.76
CA LYS A 37 -16.86 24.76 26.30
C LYS A 37 -15.55 24.83 25.50
N SER A 38 -14.63 25.70 25.92
CA SER A 38 -13.31 25.84 25.29
C SER A 38 -12.47 24.58 25.47
N ASN A 39 -12.47 23.98 26.67
CA ASN A 39 -11.78 22.73 26.94
C ASN A 39 -12.36 21.56 26.15
N GLU A 40 -13.68 21.44 26.03
CA GLU A 40 -14.32 20.43 25.18
C GLU A 40 -13.96 20.58 23.71
N ALA A 41 -13.94 21.82 23.19
CA ALA A 41 -13.55 22.09 21.81
C ALA A 41 -12.07 21.74 21.56
N ASN A 42 -11.19 22.06 22.51
CA ASN A 42 -9.77 21.71 22.43
C ASN A 42 -9.55 20.19 22.52
N ALA A 43 -10.28 19.48 23.38
CA ALA A 43 -10.20 18.03 23.48
C ALA A 43 -10.61 17.34 22.17
N LYS A 44 -11.68 17.82 21.52
CA LYS A 44 -12.11 17.32 20.20
C LYS A 44 -11.07 17.60 19.11
N ARG A 45 -10.47 18.79 19.12
CA ARG A 45 -9.38 19.15 18.18
C ARG A 45 -8.16 18.26 18.37
N LEU A 46 -7.77 17.97 19.62
CA LEU A 46 -6.65 17.11 19.92
C LEU A 46 -6.88 15.68 19.40
N GLN A 47 -8.09 15.14 19.60
CA GLN A 47 -8.48 13.83 19.09
C GLN A 47 -8.46 13.78 17.56
N ALA A 48 -8.95 14.82 16.89
CA ALA A 48 -8.91 14.90 15.42
C ALA A 48 -7.47 14.91 14.89
N LEU A 49 -6.58 15.70 15.51
CA LEU A 49 -5.15 15.75 15.15
C LEU A 49 -4.44 14.41 15.40
N GLU A 50 -4.78 13.71 16.48
CA GLU A 50 -4.18 12.42 16.81
C GLU A 50 -4.65 11.32 15.84
N LEU A 51 -5.92 11.35 15.43
CA LEU A 51 -6.46 10.46 14.41
C LEU A 51 -5.80 10.71 13.04
N GLU A 52 -5.65 11.97 12.65
CA GLU A 52 -4.97 12.37 11.41
C GLU A 52 -3.52 11.90 11.41
N LYS A 53 -2.79 12.11 12.51
CA LYS A 53 -1.42 11.64 12.67
C LYS A 53 -1.30 10.12 12.61
N GLN A 54 -2.23 9.37 13.21
CA GLN A 54 -2.25 7.91 13.11
C GLN A 54 -2.49 7.45 11.67
N HIS A 55 -3.41 8.10 10.96
CA HIS A 55 -3.69 7.81 9.56
C HIS A 55 -2.48 8.06 8.66
N ASP A 56 -1.80 9.20 8.84
CA ASP A 56 -0.57 9.54 8.10
C ASP A 56 0.57 8.56 8.39
N GLN A 57 0.71 8.15 9.66
CA GLN A 57 1.69 7.12 10.03
C GLN A 57 1.39 5.77 9.37
N LEU A 58 0.13 5.38 9.26
CA LEU A 58 -0.26 4.14 8.58
C LEU A 58 0.02 4.21 7.07
N ILE A 59 -0.26 5.35 6.44
CA ILE A 59 0.07 5.58 5.02
C ILE A 59 1.58 5.50 4.83
N ASP A 60 2.37 6.20 5.63
CA ASP A 60 3.83 6.22 5.55
C ASP A 60 4.42 4.81 5.74
N ILE A 61 3.92 4.05 6.72
CA ILE A 61 4.31 2.65 6.93
C ILE A 61 3.95 1.79 5.70
N GLN A 62 2.74 1.92 5.17
CA GLN A 62 2.32 1.16 3.99
C GLN A 62 3.16 1.48 2.76
N SER A 63 3.42 2.76 2.49
CA SER A 63 4.28 3.19 1.38
C SER A 63 5.69 2.63 1.54
N LYS A 64 6.30 2.76 2.72
CA LYS A 64 7.64 2.23 3.00
C LYS A 64 7.71 0.71 2.88
N LEU A 65 6.67 -0.02 3.31
CA LEU A 65 6.60 -1.46 3.15
C LEU A 65 6.46 -1.86 1.68
N PHE A 66 5.58 -1.17 0.94
CA PHE A 66 5.36 -1.44 -0.48
C PHE A 66 6.63 -1.22 -1.30
N ASP A 67 7.35 -0.12 -1.06
CA ASP A 67 8.60 0.19 -1.76
C ASP A 67 9.70 -0.85 -1.47
N LYS A 68 9.81 -1.30 -0.21
CA LYS A 68 10.74 -2.37 0.17
C LYS A 68 10.39 -3.69 -0.48
N VAL A 69 9.11 -4.08 -0.48
CA VAL A 69 8.65 -5.33 -1.10
C VAL A 69 8.87 -5.29 -2.61
N ALA A 70 8.58 -4.16 -3.27
CA ALA A 70 8.81 -3.99 -4.71
C ALA A 70 10.30 -4.09 -5.05
N THR A 71 11.15 -3.42 -4.28
CA THR A 71 12.61 -3.48 -4.48
C THR A 71 13.13 -4.90 -4.27
N TYR A 72 12.71 -5.57 -3.20
CA TYR A 72 13.10 -6.94 -2.90
C TYR A 72 12.66 -7.91 -4.00
N ASN A 73 11.40 -7.83 -4.44
CA ASN A 73 10.89 -8.68 -5.52
C ASN A 73 11.68 -8.49 -6.81
N ASN A 74 11.98 -7.24 -7.19
CA ASN A 74 12.76 -6.98 -8.39
C ASN A 74 14.16 -7.61 -8.29
N VAL A 75 14.84 -7.46 -7.15
CA VAL A 75 16.17 -8.05 -6.92
C VAL A 75 16.12 -9.58 -6.98
N VAL A 76 15.17 -10.21 -6.28
CA VAL A 76 15.03 -11.67 -6.26
C VAL A 76 14.74 -12.20 -7.66
N VAL A 77 13.87 -11.53 -8.42
CA VAL A 77 13.56 -11.90 -9.80
C VAL A 77 14.78 -11.76 -10.70
N THR A 78 15.50 -10.63 -10.63
CA THR A 78 16.71 -10.41 -11.43
C THR A 78 17.79 -11.45 -11.11
N LEU A 79 18.03 -11.74 -9.83
CA LEU A 79 18.98 -12.77 -9.40
C LEU A 79 18.54 -14.17 -9.85
N GLY A 80 17.25 -14.49 -9.72
CA GLY A 80 16.69 -15.75 -10.18
C GLY A 80 16.92 -15.97 -11.66
N TYR A 81 16.59 -14.98 -12.50
CA TYR A 81 16.85 -15.07 -13.95
C TYR A 81 18.34 -15.12 -14.28
N ALA A 82 19.18 -14.32 -13.62
CA ALA A 82 20.63 -14.33 -13.85
C ALA A 82 21.25 -15.69 -13.50
N GLY A 83 20.89 -16.27 -12.35
CA GLY A 83 21.34 -17.60 -11.94
C GLY A 83 20.87 -18.67 -12.92
N PHE A 84 19.64 -18.55 -13.41
CA PHE A 84 19.11 -19.45 -14.42
C PHE A 84 19.88 -19.39 -15.74
N PHE A 85 20.16 -18.19 -16.25
CA PHE A 85 20.96 -18.01 -17.46
C PHE A 85 22.40 -18.53 -17.30
N ALA A 86 22.98 -18.43 -16.10
CA ALA A 86 24.28 -19.01 -15.80
C ALA A 86 24.26 -20.54 -15.92
N ILE A 87 23.25 -21.20 -15.33
CA ILE A 87 23.07 -22.66 -15.45
C ILE A 87 22.81 -23.05 -16.91
N TRP A 88 21.95 -22.31 -17.61
CA TRP A 88 21.66 -22.55 -19.02
C TRP A 88 22.92 -22.50 -19.89
N ASN A 89 23.74 -21.47 -19.76
CA ASN A 89 24.97 -21.35 -20.54
C ASN A 89 25.92 -22.52 -20.30
N TYR A 90 25.98 -23.04 -19.06
CA TYR A 90 26.80 -24.19 -18.73
C TYR A 90 26.28 -25.50 -19.33
N VAL A 91 24.96 -25.72 -19.33
CA VAL A 91 24.37 -27.01 -19.72
C VAL A 91 24.01 -27.07 -21.21
N SER A 92 23.81 -25.91 -21.86
CA SER A 92 23.32 -25.81 -23.25
C SER A 92 24.22 -26.45 -24.31
N THR A 93 25.54 -26.53 -24.10
CA THR A 93 26.47 -27.13 -25.07
C THR A 93 26.38 -28.64 -25.15
N ASP A 94 25.89 -29.27 -24.08
CA ASP A 94 25.93 -30.72 -23.90
C ASP A 94 24.53 -31.34 -24.04
N LEU A 95 23.49 -30.52 -24.13
CA LEU A 95 22.12 -30.96 -24.27
C LEU A 95 21.79 -31.39 -25.71
N GLY A 96 20.97 -32.42 -25.83
CA GLY A 96 20.35 -32.76 -27.09
C GLY A 96 19.59 -31.57 -27.69
N VAL A 97 19.57 -31.49 -29.02
CA VAL A 97 18.92 -30.38 -29.75
C VAL A 97 17.42 -30.28 -29.40
N ALA A 98 16.76 -31.41 -29.14
CA ALA A 98 15.36 -31.46 -28.73
C ALA A 98 15.13 -30.86 -27.33
N ASP A 99 15.92 -31.28 -26.35
CA ASP A 99 15.83 -30.81 -24.96
C ASP A 99 16.15 -29.31 -24.86
N THR A 100 17.18 -28.88 -25.59
CA THR A 100 17.57 -27.46 -25.69
C THR A 100 16.42 -26.61 -26.22
N ARG A 101 15.76 -27.04 -27.31
CA ARG A 101 14.63 -26.28 -27.89
C ARG A 101 13.43 -26.22 -26.94
N LEU A 102 13.11 -27.33 -26.27
CA LEU A 102 11.99 -27.40 -25.33
C LEU A 102 12.20 -26.42 -24.17
N VAL A 103 13.38 -26.47 -23.54
CA VAL A 103 13.71 -25.60 -22.41
C VAL A 103 13.76 -24.14 -22.84
N ALA A 104 14.36 -23.84 -24.00
CA ALA A 104 14.41 -22.49 -24.54
C ALA A 104 13.01 -21.90 -24.78
N ILE A 105 12.07 -22.70 -25.31
CA ILE A 105 10.68 -22.26 -25.51
C ILE A 105 9.96 -22.08 -24.17
N MET A 106 10.06 -23.04 -23.24
CA MET A 106 9.40 -22.94 -21.93
C MET A 106 9.89 -21.72 -21.15
N LEU A 107 11.20 -21.50 -21.14
CA LEU A 107 11.81 -20.36 -20.47
C LEU A 107 11.48 -19.05 -21.17
N GLY A 108 11.61 -19.02 -22.50
CA GLY A 108 11.28 -17.85 -23.31
C GLY A 108 9.84 -17.41 -23.10
N CYS A 109 8.90 -18.35 -23.11
CA CYS A 109 7.48 -18.07 -22.84
C CYS A 109 7.26 -17.58 -21.40
N SER A 110 7.87 -18.23 -20.39
CA SER A 110 7.77 -17.80 -18.98
C SER A 110 8.27 -16.37 -18.79
N LEU A 111 9.46 -16.06 -19.33
CA LEU A 111 10.08 -14.74 -19.26
C LEU A 111 9.27 -13.70 -20.05
N PHE A 112 8.80 -14.02 -21.26
CA PHE A 112 8.02 -13.10 -22.07
C PHE A 112 6.69 -12.71 -21.39
N LEU A 113 5.98 -13.68 -20.83
CA LEU A 113 4.76 -13.42 -20.05
C LEU A 113 5.05 -12.55 -18.82
N PHE A 114 6.13 -12.84 -18.10
CA PHE A 114 6.52 -12.06 -16.93
C PHE A 114 6.87 -10.61 -17.29
N VAL A 115 7.74 -10.41 -18.29
CA VAL A 115 8.16 -9.07 -18.74
C VAL A 115 6.96 -8.30 -19.29
N GLY A 116 6.13 -8.91 -20.11
CA GLY A 116 4.90 -8.29 -20.62
C GLY A 116 4.01 -7.80 -19.49
N TRP A 117 3.85 -8.60 -18.43
CA TRP A 117 3.10 -8.21 -17.24
C TRP A 117 3.72 -7.02 -16.50
N VAL A 118 5.03 -7.05 -16.27
CA VAL A 118 5.76 -5.95 -15.59
C VAL A 118 5.62 -4.64 -16.37
N VAL A 119 5.70 -4.70 -17.71
CA VAL A 119 5.52 -3.53 -18.58
C VAL A 119 4.10 -2.97 -18.45
N VAL A 120 3.08 -3.83 -18.49
CA VAL A 120 1.68 -3.40 -18.32
C VAL A 120 1.45 -2.77 -16.93
N GLY A 121 1.99 -3.36 -15.86
CA GLY A 121 1.90 -2.81 -14.51
C GLY A 121 2.57 -1.44 -14.40
N SER A 122 3.78 -1.31 -14.94
CA SER A 122 4.54 -0.06 -14.96
C SER A 122 3.83 1.03 -15.76
N PHE A 123 3.22 0.68 -16.89
CA PHE A 123 2.43 1.60 -17.69
C PHE A 123 1.19 2.11 -16.91
N GLN A 124 0.47 1.23 -16.22
CA GLN A 124 -0.69 1.62 -15.41
C GLN A 124 -0.32 2.54 -14.24
N ALA A 125 0.80 2.26 -13.56
CA ALA A 125 1.33 3.09 -12.48
C ALA A 125 1.78 4.47 -13.00
N SER A 126 2.47 4.50 -14.15
CA SER A 126 2.86 5.75 -14.81
C SER A 126 1.65 6.63 -15.15
N GLN A 127 0.60 6.03 -15.73
CA GLN A 127 -0.64 6.76 -16.05
C GLN A 127 -1.34 7.32 -14.81
N LEU A 128 -1.28 6.61 -13.68
CA LEU A 128 -1.79 7.12 -12.39
C LEU A 128 -0.98 8.33 -11.93
N ASN A 129 0.35 8.23 -11.92
CA ASN A 129 1.23 9.32 -11.49
C ASN A 129 1.07 10.56 -12.37
N ILE A 130 0.91 10.38 -13.69
CA ILE A 130 0.61 11.49 -14.61
C ILE A 130 -0.74 12.12 -14.27
N GLY A 131 -1.76 11.32 -13.95
CA GLY A 131 -3.09 11.82 -13.53
C GLY A 131 -3.01 12.66 -12.25
N ILE A 132 -2.33 12.14 -11.23
CA ILE A 132 -2.10 12.84 -9.95
C ILE A 132 -1.30 14.14 -10.19
N ALA A 133 -0.21 14.06 -10.96
CA ALA A 133 0.62 15.21 -11.27
C ALA A 133 -0.15 16.31 -12.01
N LYS A 134 -1.04 15.95 -12.94
CA LYS A 134 -1.90 16.93 -13.64
C LYS A 134 -2.83 17.67 -12.67
N VAL A 135 -3.44 16.95 -11.73
CA VAL A 135 -4.35 17.56 -10.73
C VAL A 135 -3.59 18.45 -9.74
N LEU A 136 -2.39 18.04 -9.33
CA LEU A 136 -1.55 18.81 -8.40
C LEU A 136 -0.97 20.09 -9.03
N ASN A 137 -0.59 20.03 -10.31
CA ASN A 137 0.02 21.16 -11.01
C ASN A 137 -0.98 22.10 -11.68
N ASP A 138 -2.29 21.83 -11.60
CA ASP A 138 -3.31 22.70 -12.18
C ASP A 138 -3.53 23.93 -11.28
N PRO A 139 -3.11 25.15 -11.71
CA PRO A 139 -3.23 26.36 -10.91
C PRO A 139 -4.67 26.87 -10.84
N SER A 140 -5.57 26.38 -11.70
CA SER A 140 -6.97 26.83 -11.76
C SER A 140 -7.84 26.22 -10.67
N LEU A 141 -7.36 25.15 -10.01
CA LEU A 141 -8.15 24.41 -9.02
C LEU A 141 -7.96 24.97 -7.62
N THR A 142 -9.09 25.22 -6.95
CA THR A 142 -9.10 25.48 -5.51
C THR A 142 -8.64 24.24 -4.73
N PRO A 143 -8.15 24.39 -3.49
CA PRO A 143 -7.73 23.25 -2.68
C PRO A 143 -8.82 22.17 -2.51
N PHE A 144 -10.08 22.59 -2.41
CA PHE A 144 -11.22 21.68 -2.26
C PHE A 144 -11.49 20.88 -3.55
N GLU A 145 -11.52 21.55 -4.71
CA GLU A 145 -11.70 20.88 -6.02
C GLU A 145 -10.54 19.93 -6.35
N ARG A 146 -9.32 20.29 -5.93
CA ARG A 146 -8.14 19.44 -6.11
C ARG A 146 -8.29 18.13 -5.34
N GLN A 147 -8.76 18.20 -4.10
CA GLN A 147 -8.98 17.02 -3.27
C GLN A 147 -10.08 16.13 -3.85
N GLU A 148 -11.21 16.71 -4.26
CA GLU A 148 -12.29 15.98 -4.92
C GLU A 148 -11.82 15.27 -6.21
N LYS A 149 -11.02 15.95 -7.05
CA LYS A 149 -10.45 15.34 -8.27
C LYS A 149 -9.44 14.23 -7.95
N LEU A 150 -8.62 14.39 -6.92
CA LEU A 150 -7.70 13.34 -6.48
C LEU A 150 -8.46 12.09 -6.00
N GLU A 151 -9.50 12.28 -5.20
CA GLU A 151 -10.37 11.19 -4.74
C GLU A 151 -11.06 10.50 -5.93
N ALA A 152 -11.55 11.26 -6.90
CA ALA A 152 -12.15 10.69 -8.12
C ALA A 152 -11.15 9.86 -8.94
N VAL A 153 -9.89 10.31 -9.05
CA VAL A 153 -8.81 9.54 -9.70
C VAL A 153 -8.52 8.25 -8.94
N GLN A 154 -8.48 8.29 -7.61
CA GLN A 154 -8.24 7.12 -6.76
C GLN A 154 -9.40 6.11 -6.82
N LEU A 155 -10.65 6.57 -6.74
CA LEU A 155 -11.85 5.71 -6.78
C LEU A 155 -12.01 5.00 -8.12
N ASN A 156 -11.72 5.68 -9.24
CA ASN A 156 -11.75 5.04 -10.55
C ASN A 156 -10.67 3.95 -10.68
N LYS A 157 -9.55 4.12 -9.99
CA LYS A 157 -8.43 3.18 -10.03
C LYS A 157 -8.65 1.96 -9.14
N SER A 158 -9.26 2.10 -7.97
CA SER A 158 -9.54 0.95 -7.09
C SER A 158 -10.39 -0.14 -7.80
N LYS A 159 -11.38 0.27 -8.60
CA LYS A 159 -12.21 -0.65 -9.41
C LYS A 159 -11.40 -1.39 -10.48
N SER A 160 -10.50 -0.68 -11.16
CA SER A 160 -9.65 -1.28 -12.19
C SER A 160 -8.58 -2.20 -11.58
N GLN A 161 -8.10 -1.85 -10.39
CA GLN A 161 -7.07 -2.59 -9.66
C GLN A 161 -7.56 -3.98 -9.23
N LEU A 162 -8.84 -4.13 -8.85
CA LEU A 162 -9.40 -5.45 -8.53
C LEU A 162 -9.38 -6.42 -9.74
N ARG A 163 -9.72 -5.92 -10.94
CA ARG A 163 -9.65 -6.73 -12.17
C ARG A 163 -8.21 -7.10 -12.50
N TYR A 164 -7.29 -6.15 -12.30
CA TYR A 164 -5.87 -6.39 -12.47
C TYR A 164 -5.36 -7.48 -11.54
N PHE A 165 -5.73 -7.47 -10.26
CA PHE A 165 -5.36 -8.53 -9.31
C PHE A 165 -5.92 -9.90 -9.70
N ALA A 166 -7.15 -9.97 -10.21
CA ALA A 166 -7.72 -11.23 -10.67
C ALA A 166 -6.92 -11.84 -11.83
N VAL A 167 -6.49 -11.02 -12.81
CA VAL A 167 -5.64 -11.47 -13.92
C VAL A 167 -4.22 -11.78 -13.45
N TRP A 168 -3.71 -11.01 -12.49
CA TRP A 168 -2.36 -11.18 -11.94
C TRP A 168 -2.12 -12.59 -11.42
N TYR A 169 -3.05 -13.15 -10.64
CA TYR A 169 -2.89 -14.49 -10.11
C TYR A 169 -2.68 -15.52 -11.21
N TRP A 170 -3.48 -15.47 -12.27
CA TRP A 170 -3.33 -16.40 -13.40
C TRP A 170 -1.99 -16.23 -14.11
N VAL A 171 -1.60 -15.01 -14.42
CA VAL A 171 -0.32 -14.72 -15.10
C VAL A 171 0.86 -15.16 -14.23
N PHE A 172 0.80 -14.89 -12.93
CA PHE A 172 1.82 -15.27 -11.97
C PHE A 172 1.97 -16.80 -11.90
N TYR A 173 0.88 -17.54 -11.67
CA TYR A 173 0.95 -19.00 -11.58
C TYR A 173 1.40 -19.65 -12.89
N CYS A 174 0.95 -19.15 -14.05
CA CYS A 174 1.41 -19.66 -15.34
C CYS A 174 2.90 -19.38 -15.58
N SER A 175 3.34 -18.14 -15.36
CA SER A 175 4.74 -17.75 -15.59
C SER A 175 5.69 -18.41 -14.58
N ALA A 176 5.38 -18.35 -13.29
CA ALA A 176 6.17 -18.96 -12.23
C ALA A 176 6.17 -20.48 -12.37
N GLY A 177 5.02 -21.10 -12.65
CA GLY A 177 4.91 -22.53 -12.90
C GLY A 177 5.83 -22.98 -14.04
N LEU A 178 5.70 -22.34 -15.21
CA LEU A 178 6.57 -22.67 -16.36
C LEU A 178 8.06 -22.47 -16.05
N GLY A 179 8.42 -21.40 -15.34
CA GLY A 179 9.79 -21.11 -14.94
C GLY A 179 10.35 -22.15 -13.95
N PHE A 180 9.58 -22.51 -12.93
CA PHE A 180 9.95 -23.55 -11.96
C PHE A 180 10.06 -24.92 -12.61
N PHE A 181 9.16 -25.30 -13.52
CA PHE A 181 9.25 -26.55 -14.26
C PHE A 181 10.48 -26.58 -15.17
N ALA A 182 10.76 -25.51 -15.92
CA ALA A 182 11.95 -25.43 -16.75
C ALA A 182 13.24 -25.51 -15.92
N GLY A 183 13.29 -24.82 -14.78
CA GLY A 183 14.45 -24.81 -13.89
C GLY A 183 14.68 -26.13 -13.18
N GLY A 184 13.61 -26.71 -12.64
CA GLY A 184 13.66 -28.04 -12.03
C GLY A 184 14.09 -29.10 -13.04
N TYR A 185 13.61 -29.02 -14.27
CA TYR A 185 14.02 -29.91 -15.34
C TYR A 185 15.51 -29.76 -15.69
N LEU A 186 16.02 -28.52 -15.83
CA LEU A 186 17.45 -28.29 -16.06
C LEU A 186 18.33 -28.78 -14.90
N LEU A 187 17.92 -28.52 -13.66
CA LEU A 187 18.64 -28.99 -12.48
C LEU A 187 18.66 -30.52 -12.42
N LEU A 188 17.56 -31.17 -12.76
CA LEU A 188 17.50 -32.63 -12.85
C LEU A 188 18.46 -33.16 -13.92
N LEU A 189 18.48 -32.56 -15.12
CA LEU A 189 19.41 -32.94 -16.19
C LEU A 189 20.87 -32.73 -15.77
N LEU A 190 21.18 -31.61 -15.09
CA LEU A 190 22.50 -31.34 -14.54
C LEU A 190 22.91 -32.42 -13.51
N LEU A 191 22.01 -32.80 -12.59
CA LEU A 191 22.29 -33.82 -11.58
C LEU A 191 22.50 -35.20 -12.21
N LEU A 192 21.63 -35.61 -13.14
CA LEU A 192 21.80 -36.87 -13.88
C LEU A 192 23.13 -36.91 -14.62
N ARG A 193 23.52 -35.77 -15.21
CA ARG A 193 24.82 -35.61 -15.87
C ARG A 193 25.99 -35.77 -14.90
N ILE A 194 25.93 -35.15 -13.72
CA ILE A 194 26.96 -35.29 -12.68
C ILE A 194 27.10 -36.75 -12.22
N VAL A 195 26.00 -37.51 -12.20
CA VAL A 195 25.99 -38.95 -11.87
C VAL A 195 26.48 -39.83 -13.04
N GLY A 196 26.59 -39.28 -14.25
CA GLY A 196 27.00 -40.00 -15.46
C GLY A 196 25.88 -40.78 -16.15
N ILE A 197 24.62 -40.48 -15.85
CA ILE A 197 23.45 -41.10 -16.49
C ILE A 197 23.01 -40.24 -17.67
N GLU A 198 23.12 -40.76 -18.89
CA GLU A 198 22.62 -40.10 -20.09
C GLU A 198 21.14 -40.43 -20.30
N PHE A 199 20.26 -39.64 -19.67
CA PHE A 199 18.81 -39.70 -19.91
C PHE A 199 18.38 -38.49 -20.76
N GLY A 200 17.93 -38.73 -22.00
CA GLY A 200 17.40 -37.70 -22.89
C GLY A 200 15.94 -37.96 -23.23
N ILE A 201 15.18 -36.93 -23.62
CA ILE A 201 13.79 -37.14 -24.11
C ILE A 201 13.79 -38.05 -25.34
N GLN A 202 14.84 -38.00 -26.16
CA GLN A 202 14.97 -38.90 -27.31
C GLN A 202 15.02 -40.38 -26.90
N SER A 203 15.78 -40.74 -25.85
CA SER A 203 15.84 -42.12 -25.38
C SER A 203 14.50 -42.58 -24.80
N PHE A 204 13.76 -41.69 -24.14
CA PHE A 204 12.41 -41.99 -23.68
C PHE A 204 11.40 -42.16 -24.83
N LEU A 205 11.43 -41.27 -25.84
CA LEU A 205 10.59 -41.37 -27.04
C LEU A 205 10.87 -42.64 -27.84
N ASP A 206 12.13 -43.03 -27.94
CA ASP A 206 12.53 -44.26 -28.62
C ASP A 206 12.09 -45.51 -27.85
N SER A 207 12.01 -45.45 -26.51
CA SER A 207 11.44 -46.51 -25.69
C SER A 207 9.92 -46.64 -25.82
N LEU A 208 9.20 -45.54 -26.07
CA LEU A 208 7.75 -45.53 -26.26
C LEU A 208 7.30 -46.07 -27.62
N LYS A 209 8.19 -46.07 -28.61
CA LYS A 209 7.91 -46.58 -29.96
C LYS A 209 8.11 -48.09 -30.11
N ARG A 210 8.69 -48.76 -29.11
CA ARG A 210 8.83 -50.23 -29.08
C ARG A 210 7.65 -50.85 -28.36
#